data_AF-A0A644W2B7-F1
#
_entry.id   AF-A0A644W2B7-F1
#
_cell.length_a   1.000
_cell.length_b   1.000
_cell.length_c   1.000
_cell.angle_alpha   90.00
_cell.angle_beta   90.00
_cell.angle_gamma   90.00
#
_symmetry.space_group_name_H-M   'P 1'
#
loop_
_entity.id
_entity.type
_entity.pdbx_description
1 polymer ?
#
loop_
_entity_poly.entity_id
_entity_poly.type
_entity_poly.pdbx_seq_one_letter_code
_entity_poly.pdbx_strand_id
1 'polypeptide(L)'
;MSGKDRFVMKAGEHKLLYAPIDENGWPVHKRTARHVTTLMTILQVHNMLSPDKTVILEGIPTYAEMMNKGLGPFFADPGASPAERVFYD
;
A
#
# COMPACT_ATOMS: atom_id res chain seq x y z
N MET A 1 -0.44 10.99 -7.88
CA MET A 1 -0.64 12.04 -6.84
C MET A 1 0.55 12.06 -5.89
N SER A 2 1.17 13.23 -5.69
CA SER A 2 2.35 13.42 -4.82
C SER A 2 2.05 13.20 -3.33
N GLY A 3 0.78 13.29 -2.92
CA GLY A 3 0.39 13.17 -1.52
C GLY A 3 0.86 14.35 -0.66
N LYS A 4 1.22 15.48 -1.28
CA LYS A 4 1.57 16.72 -0.58
C LYS A 4 0.31 17.54 -0.32
N ASP A 5 0.12 17.97 0.93
CA ASP A 5 -1.02 18.80 1.35
C ASP A 5 -0.53 19.90 2.31
N ARG A 6 -0.88 21.15 2.00
CA ARG A 6 -0.44 22.34 2.77
C ARG A 6 -0.97 22.36 4.20
N PHE A 7 -2.17 21.84 4.44
CA PHE A 7 -2.79 21.79 5.76
C PHE A 7 -2.13 20.72 6.62
N VAL A 8 -1.76 19.59 6.01
CA VAL A 8 -0.97 18.55 6.69
C VAL A 8 0.40 19.10 7.11
N MET A 9 1.08 19.86 6.23
CA MET A 9 2.35 20.50 6.59
C MET A 9 2.17 21.47 7.75
N LYS A 10 1.12 22.31 7.70
CA LYS A 10 0.82 23.25 8.77
C LYS A 10 0.55 22.54 10.11
N ALA A 11 -0.21 21.45 10.10
CA ALA A 11 -0.43 20.63 11.30
C ALA A 11 0.88 20.01 11.84
N GLY A 12 1.81 19.63 10.95
CA GLY A 12 3.15 19.14 11.30
C GLY A 12 3.98 20.16 12.07
N GLU A 13 3.98 21.42 11.62
CA GLU A 13 4.65 22.54 12.33
C GLU A 13 4.15 22.68 13.77
N HIS A 14 2.88 22.39 14.02
CA HIS A 14 2.23 22.48 15.34
C HIS A 14 2.28 21.16 16.14
N LYS A 15 3.03 20.14 15.67
CA LYS A 15 3.13 18.81 16.31
C LYS A 15 1.78 18.11 16.50
N LEU A 16 0.84 18.34 15.58
CA LEU A 16 -0.51 17.77 15.61
C LEU A 16 -0.63 16.47 14.78
N LEU A 17 0.48 15.98 14.21
CA LEU A 17 0.47 14.77 13.38
C LEU A 17 0.80 13.53 14.20
N TYR A 18 -0.05 12.50 14.09
CA TYR A 18 0.25 11.15 14.59
C TYR A 18 1.28 10.40 13.74
N ALA A 19 1.37 10.73 12.45
CA ALA A 19 2.29 10.11 11.50
C ALA A 19 3.41 11.09 11.12
N PRO A 20 4.64 10.62 10.87
CA PRO A 20 5.78 11.46 10.49
C PRO A 20 5.67 11.85 9.00
N ILE A 21 4.68 12.68 8.66
CA ILE A 21 4.46 13.20 7.31
C ILE A 21 5.34 14.45 7.16
N ASP A 22 6.19 14.46 6.14
CA ASP A 22 7.15 15.53 5.85
C ASP A 22 6.83 16.21 4.50
N GLU A 23 7.69 17.13 4.07
CA GLU A 23 7.58 17.87 2.82
C GLU A 23 7.60 17.00 1.55
N ASN A 24 8.03 15.75 1.66
CA ASN A 24 7.95 14.77 0.58
C ASN A 24 6.51 14.26 0.40
N GLY A 25 5.64 14.53 1.37
CA GLY A 25 4.24 14.17 1.39
C GLY A 25 4.05 12.69 1.70
N TRP A 26 2.83 12.23 1.47
CA TRP A 26 2.45 10.84 1.73
C TRP A 26 1.84 10.21 0.48
N PRO A 27 2.67 9.81 -0.49
CA PRO A 27 2.17 9.33 -1.78
C PRO A 27 1.43 8.00 -1.63
N VAL A 28 0.50 7.75 -2.56
CA VAL A 28 -0.40 6.58 -2.49
C VAL A 28 0.37 5.26 -2.49
N HIS A 29 1.46 5.15 -3.26
CA HIS A 29 2.28 3.94 -3.29
C HIS A 29 2.90 3.62 -1.92
N LYS A 30 3.33 4.63 -1.16
CA LYS A 30 3.83 4.45 0.22
C LYS A 30 2.74 3.95 1.16
N ARG A 31 1.50 4.46 1.02
CA ARG A 31 0.35 3.97 1.81
C ARG A 31 0.06 2.51 1.52
N THR A 32 -0.12 2.19 0.24
CA THR A 32 -0.42 0.82 -0.21
C THR A 32 0.69 -0.14 0.21
N ALA A 33 1.95 0.23 0.01
CA ALA A 33 3.09 -0.59 0.41
C ALA A 33 3.11 -0.88 1.92
N ARG A 34 2.83 0.12 2.76
CA ARG A 34 2.70 -0.08 4.21
C ARG A 34 1.56 -1.03 4.56
N HIS A 35 0.36 -0.84 4.00
CA HIS A 35 -0.79 -1.69 4.29
C HIS A 35 -0.57 -3.14 3.89
N VAL A 36 -0.07 -3.38 2.67
CA VAL A 36 0.25 -4.73 2.17
C VAL A 36 1.31 -5.38 3.07
N THR A 37 2.38 -4.65 3.40
CA THR A 37 3.45 -5.18 4.25
C THR A 37 2.96 -5.50 5.66
N THR A 38 2.12 -4.64 6.25
CA THR A 38 1.51 -4.90 7.56
C THR A 38 0.66 -6.16 7.56
N LEU A 39 -0.16 -6.38 6.52
CA LEU A 39 -0.94 -7.62 6.40
C LEU A 39 -0.03 -8.85 6.32
N MET A 40 1.01 -8.80 5.48
CA MET A 40 1.97 -9.91 5.36
C MET A 40 2.70 -10.20 6.67
N THR A 41 3.07 -9.15 7.44
CA THR A 41 3.65 -9.31 8.78
C THR A 41 2.66 -9.93 9.77
N ILE A 42 1.38 -9.52 9.74
CA ILE A 42 0.35 -10.13 10.58
C ILE A 42 0.22 -11.62 10.29
N LEU A 43 0.17 -12.01 9.00
CA LEU A 43 0.09 -13.41 8.61
C LEU A 43 1.35 -14.19 8.99
N GLN A 44 2.53 -13.59 8.86
CA GLN A 44 3.77 -14.19 9.33
C GLN A 44 3.72 -14.49 10.83
N VAL A 45 3.28 -13.52 11.65
CA VAL A 45 3.12 -13.70 13.10
C VAL A 45 2.06 -14.75 13.43
N HIS A 46 0.91 -14.73 12.73
CA HIS A 46 -0.13 -15.75 12.87
C HIS A 46 0.41 -17.15 12.61
N ASN A 47 1.14 -17.34 11.49
CA ASN A 47 1.71 -18.64 11.13
C ASN A 47 2.77 -19.12 12.15
N MET A 48 3.52 -18.19 12.78
CA MET A 48 4.43 -18.53 13.87
C MET A 48 3.69 -18.98 15.14
N LEU A 49 2.55 -18.37 15.45
CA LEU A 49 1.78 -18.65 16.67
C LEU A 49 0.76 -19.80 16.51
N SER A 50 0.36 -20.12 15.28
CA SER A 50 -0.66 -21.13 14.97
C SER A 50 -0.25 -21.93 13.72
N PRO A 51 0.81 -22.74 13.82
CA PRO A 51 1.37 -23.46 12.66
C PRO A 51 0.37 -24.46 12.04
N ASP A 52 -0.58 -24.98 12.83
CA ASP A 52 -1.68 -25.85 12.39
C ASP A 52 -2.73 -25.13 11.53
N LYS A 53 -2.74 -23.78 11.55
CA LYS A 53 -3.67 -22.92 10.83
C LYS A 53 -2.94 -21.93 9.93
N THR A 54 -1.88 -22.40 9.28
CA THR A 54 -1.04 -21.59 8.41
C THR A 54 -1.84 -21.01 7.25
N VAL A 55 -1.67 -19.72 6.98
CA VAL A 55 -2.22 -19.00 5.84
C VAL A 55 -1.07 -18.58 4.92
N ILE A 56 -1.14 -18.98 3.64
CA ILE A 56 -0.15 -18.63 2.62
C ILE A 56 -0.79 -17.72 1.58
N LEU A 57 -0.16 -16.58 1.31
CA LEU A 57 -0.50 -15.69 0.21
C LEU A 57 0.68 -15.59 -0.73
N GLU A 58 0.42 -15.79 -2.02
CA GLU A 58 1.43 -15.77 -3.09
C GLU A 58 1.18 -14.61 -4.04
N GLY A 59 2.21 -14.24 -4.82
CA GLY A 59 2.10 -13.15 -5.81
C GLY A 59 1.97 -11.75 -5.21
N ILE A 60 2.27 -11.58 -3.91
CA ILE A 60 2.19 -10.29 -3.23
C ILE A 60 3.51 -9.52 -3.44
N PRO A 61 3.47 -8.28 -3.96
CA PRO A 61 4.68 -7.50 -4.15
C PRO A 61 5.29 -7.06 -2.81
N THR A 62 6.61 -6.92 -2.78
CA THR A 62 7.32 -6.42 -1.60
C THR A 62 7.17 -4.90 -1.45
N TYR A 63 7.43 -4.38 -0.24
CA TYR A 63 7.49 -2.93 0.00
C TYR A 63 8.43 -2.24 -1.00
N ALA A 64 9.64 -2.76 -1.18
CA ALA A 64 10.64 -2.20 -2.07
C ALA A 64 10.17 -2.18 -3.53
N GLU A 65 9.51 -3.24 -4.00
CA GLU A 65 8.98 -3.28 -5.36
C GLU A 65 7.89 -2.25 -5.60
N MET A 66 6.94 -2.10 -4.67
CA MET A 66 5.89 -1.08 -4.79
C MET A 66 6.45 0.35 -4.72
N MET A 67 7.48 0.59 -3.91
CA MET A 67 8.12 1.91 -3.82
C MET A 67 8.93 2.23 -5.09
N ASN A 68 9.61 1.24 -5.67
CA ASN A 68 10.49 1.46 -6.83
C ASN A 68 9.75 1.45 -8.17
N LYS A 69 8.79 0.53 -8.35
CA LYS A 69 8.06 0.32 -9.62
C LYS A 69 6.75 1.12 -9.69
N GLY A 70 6.32 1.72 -8.57
CA GLY A 70 4.97 2.28 -8.44
C GLY A 70 3.91 1.17 -8.35
N LEU A 71 2.62 1.56 -8.40
CA LEU A 71 1.51 0.60 -8.25
C LEU A 71 0.95 0.07 -9.57
N GLY A 72 1.10 0.84 -10.66
CA GLY A 72 0.51 0.52 -11.96
C GLY A 72 0.83 -0.89 -12.47
N PRO A 73 2.09 -1.37 -12.40
CA PRO A 73 2.44 -2.73 -12.84
C PRO A 73 1.74 -3.86 -12.09
N PHE A 74 1.10 -3.58 -10.95
CA PHE A 74 0.39 -4.58 -10.15
C PHE A 74 -1.13 -4.50 -10.32
N PHE A 75 -1.64 -3.59 -11.16
CA PHE A 75 -3.06 -3.53 -11.49
C PHE A 75 -3.41 -4.59 -12.53
N ALA A 76 -4.64 -5.07 -12.48
CA ALA A 76 -5.17 -5.94 -13.54
C ALA A 76 -5.17 -5.17 -14.86
N ASP A 77 -4.75 -5.82 -15.93
CA ASP A 77 -4.83 -5.28 -17.28
C ASP A 77 -6.29 -5.33 -17.76
N PRO A 78 -6.94 -4.18 -18.02
CA PRO A 78 -8.30 -4.16 -18.55
C PRO A 78 -8.40 -4.81 -19.93
N GLY A 79 -7.35 -4.75 -20.76
CA GLY A 79 -7.33 -5.37 -22.09
C GLY A 79 -7.30 -6.90 -22.05
N ALA A 80 -6.83 -7.47 -20.95
CA ALA A 80 -6.85 -8.92 -20.70
C ALA A 80 -8.09 -9.38 -19.91
N SER A 81 -8.98 -8.45 -19.53
CA SER A 81 -10.17 -8.74 -18.74
C SER A 81 -11.41 -8.97 -19.63
N PRO A 82 -12.38 -9.82 -19.23
CA PRO A 82 -13.63 -9.97 -19.97
C PRO A 82 -14.37 -8.64 -20.12
N ALA A 83 -14.89 -8.38 -21.32
CA ALA A 83 -15.50 -7.10 -21.67
C ALA A 83 -16.67 -6.72 -20.75
N GLU A 84 -17.44 -7.70 -20.24
CA GLU A 84 -18.57 -7.42 -19.33
C GLU A 84 -18.12 -6.94 -17.94
N ARG A 85 -16.83 -7.05 -17.60
CA ARG A 85 -16.25 -6.62 -16.32
C ARG A 85 -15.47 -5.31 -16.40
N VAL A 86 -15.36 -4.72 -17.58
CA VAL A 86 -14.63 -3.46 -17.80
C VAL A 86 -15.63 -2.34 -18.03
N PHE A 87 -15.63 -1.36 -17.13
CA PHE A 87 -16.50 -0.19 -17.21
C PHE A 87 -15.65 1.07 -17.37
N TYR A 88 -16.14 2.00 -18.18
CA TYR A 88 -15.56 3.32 -18.38
C TYR A 88 -16.49 4.36 -17.77
N ASP A 89 -15.92 5.37 -17.11
CA ASP A 89 -16.63 6.59 -16.69
C ASP A 89 -16.80 7.55 -17.87
#